data_AF-K2CLJ1-F1
#
_entry.id   AF-K2CLJ1-F1
#
_cell.length_a   1.000
_cell.length_b   1.000
_cell.length_c   1.000
_cell.angle_alpha   90.00
_cell.angle_beta   90.00
_cell.angle_gamma   90.00
#
_symmetry.space_group_name_H-M   'P 1'
#
loop_
_entity.id
_entity.type
_entity.pdbx_description
1 polymer ?
#
loop_
_entity_poly.entity_id
_entity_poly.type
_entity_poly.pdbx_seq_one_letter_code
_entity_poly.pdbx_strand_id
1 'polypeptide(L)'
;MKKMKIVYLADHPKYRKTIGTWLKEEWGERYPERNLTNWSEEQTYLGKAVLPLTLVGIDEKTGEALGTVCLRQDGMTTHKEWNAWLSYLVVPKTQRGKGYGKALLQGALKVAEELKLPELHLFTRLPDPRLYQSVGFTVCGKETYRSGEVTVMGKTIAHQARPLSTRAWQFFKAHPILTTAATVAAAVVAAYVADQMRVGRP
;
A
#
# COMPACT_ATOMS: atom_id res chain seq x y z
N MET A 1 10.27 22.22 5.38
CA MET A 1 10.19 20.82 4.89
C MET A 1 10.00 20.85 3.39
N LYS A 2 10.68 20.01 2.61
CA LYS A 2 10.43 19.94 1.15
C LYS A 2 9.00 19.44 0.95
N LYS A 3 8.30 19.97 -0.05
CA LYS A 3 6.97 19.47 -0.39
C LYS A 3 7.13 18.19 -1.19
N MET A 4 6.65 17.08 -0.65
CA MET A 4 6.84 15.77 -1.24
C MET A 4 5.63 15.35 -2.06
N LYS A 5 5.87 14.90 -3.28
CA LYS A 5 4.90 14.21 -4.14
C LYS A 5 5.23 12.72 -4.18
N ILE A 6 4.22 11.87 -4.03
CA ILE A 6 4.36 10.42 -4.21
C ILE A 6 4.11 10.09 -5.68
N VAL A 7 5.01 9.30 -6.26
CA VAL A 7 4.92 8.83 -7.65
C VAL A 7 5.26 7.34 -7.74
N TYR A 8 4.77 6.66 -8.77
CA TYR A 8 5.19 5.29 -9.07
C TYR A 8 6.61 5.29 -9.64
N LEU A 9 7.46 4.37 -9.18
CA LEU A 9 8.82 4.21 -9.73
C LEU A 9 8.79 3.80 -11.21
N ALA A 10 7.76 3.06 -11.63
CA ALA A 10 7.51 2.66 -13.01
C ALA A 10 7.56 3.84 -14.00
N ASP A 11 7.05 5.01 -13.59
CA ASP A 11 7.05 6.22 -14.43
C ASP A 11 8.35 7.02 -14.32
N HIS A 12 9.20 6.67 -13.36
CA HIS A 12 10.44 7.37 -13.05
C HIS A 12 11.61 6.40 -12.78
N PRO A 13 11.93 5.48 -13.72
CA PRO A 13 12.94 4.44 -13.51
C PRO A 13 14.34 5.01 -13.22
N LYS A 14 14.59 6.28 -13.55
CA LYS A 14 15.82 7.02 -13.20
C LYS A 14 16.17 6.96 -11.70
N TYR A 15 15.19 6.78 -10.81
CA TYR A 15 15.45 6.68 -9.36
C TYR A 15 15.89 5.29 -8.88
N ARG A 16 15.87 4.25 -9.73
CA ARG A 16 16.24 2.87 -9.36
C ARG A 16 17.61 2.77 -8.71
N LYS A 17 18.62 3.40 -9.31
CA LYS A 17 20.00 3.40 -8.78
C LYS A 17 20.07 4.07 -7.41
N THR A 18 19.47 5.26 -7.27
CA THR A 18 19.42 5.99 -6.00
C THR A 18 18.73 5.18 -4.90
N ILE A 19 17.58 4.58 -5.20
CA ILE A 19 16.85 3.73 -4.26
C ILE A 19 17.68 2.51 -3.89
N GLY A 20 18.24 1.81 -4.87
CA GLY A 20 19.08 0.63 -4.63
C GLY A 20 20.26 0.93 -3.71
N THR A 21 20.89 2.10 -3.85
CA THR A 21 21.93 2.57 -2.92
C THR A 21 21.39 2.68 -1.49
N TRP A 22 20.23 3.30 -1.28
CA TRP A 22 19.65 3.40 0.07
C TRP A 22 19.27 2.04 0.65
N LEU A 23 18.72 1.13 -0.17
CA LEU A 23 18.38 -0.22 0.30
C LEU A 23 19.65 -1.00 0.72
N LYS A 24 20.73 -0.89 -0.07
CA LYS A 24 22.03 -1.47 0.25
C LYS A 24 22.63 -0.86 1.51
N GLU A 25 22.55 0.46 1.69
CA GLU A 25 23.05 1.12 2.90
C GLU A 25 22.30 0.71 4.17
N GLU A 26 20.98 0.47 4.07
CA GLU A 26 20.15 0.13 5.23
C GLU A 26 20.19 -1.37 5.57
N TRP A 27 20.32 -2.24 4.56
CA TRP A 27 20.16 -3.69 4.73
C TRP A 27 21.27 -4.54 4.11
N GLY A 28 22.24 -3.94 3.40
CA GLY A 28 23.26 -4.66 2.63
C GLY A 28 24.13 -5.61 3.45
N GLU A 29 24.47 -5.25 4.69
CA GLU A 29 25.24 -6.12 5.59
C GLU A 29 24.55 -7.46 5.88
N ARG A 30 23.21 -7.51 5.78
CA ARG A 30 22.42 -8.74 6.00
C ARG A 30 22.34 -9.64 4.78
N TYR A 31 22.73 -9.11 3.62
CA TYR A 31 22.68 -9.80 2.34
C TYR A 31 23.99 -9.52 1.57
N PRO A 32 25.15 -9.96 2.10
CA PRO A 32 26.45 -9.68 1.52
C PRO A 32 26.61 -10.25 0.10
N GLU A 33 25.79 -11.24 -0.27
CA GLU A 33 25.72 -11.81 -1.61
C GLU A 33 25.10 -10.85 -2.65
N ARG A 34 24.35 -9.82 -2.22
CA ARG A 34 23.66 -8.89 -3.12
C ARG A 34 24.56 -7.73 -3.55
N ASN A 35 24.69 -7.54 -4.85
CA ASN A 35 25.34 -6.38 -5.45
C ASN A 35 24.34 -5.22 -5.64
N LEU A 36 24.84 -4.08 -6.15
CA LEU A 36 23.97 -2.91 -6.37
C LEU A 36 22.85 -3.19 -7.38
N THR A 37 23.11 -3.98 -8.42
CA THR A 37 22.10 -4.38 -9.40
C THR A 37 20.95 -5.12 -8.74
N ASN A 38 21.23 -6.08 -7.83
CA ASN A 38 20.16 -6.75 -7.09
C ASN A 38 19.30 -5.72 -6.33
N TRP A 39 19.92 -4.76 -5.65
CA TRP A 39 19.20 -3.74 -4.88
C TRP A 39 18.44 -2.72 -5.75
N SER A 40 19.04 -2.25 -6.83
CA SER A 40 18.42 -1.24 -7.69
C SER A 40 17.42 -1.82 -8.66
N GLU A 41 17.57 -3.09 -9.06
CA GLU A 41 16.76 -3.68 -10.12
C GLU A 41 15.76 -4.73 -9.64
N GLU A 42 16.19 -5.65 -8.77
CA GLU A 42 15.33 -6.75 -8.32
C GLU A 42 14.52 -6.39 -7.07
N GLN A 43 15.02 -5.47 -6.25
CA GLN A 43 14.34 -4.98 -5.05
C GLN A 43 13.59 -3.66 -5.28
N THR A 44 13.55 -3.18 -6.52
CA THR A 44 12.67 -2.09 -6.93
C THR A 44 11.79 -2.51 -8.10
N TYR A 45 10.50 -2.24 -7.99
CA TYR A 45 9.49 -2.82 -8.86
C TYR A 45 8.83 -1.75 -9.72
N LEU A 46 8.65 -2.06 -11.01
CA LEU A 46 8.08 -1.15 -12.01
C LEU A 46 6.60 -1.46 -12.29
N GLY A 47 5.88 -2.04 -11.32
CA GLY A 47 4.43 -2.20 -11.35
C GLY A 47 3.68 -0.91 -10.98
N LYS A 48 2.40 -0.82 -11.40
CA LYS A 48 1.49 0.32 -11.08
C LYS A 48 0.06 -0.07 -10.72
N ALA A 49 -0.38 -1.26 -11.13
CA ALA A 49 -1.76 -1.73 -10.96
C ALA A 49 -1.83 -3.13 -10.32
N VAL A 50 -0.69 -3.74 -10.05
CA VAL A 50 -0.55 -5.05 -9.41
C VAL A 50 0.71 -5.03 -8.56
N LEU A 51 0.75 -5.92 -7.57
CA LEU A 51 1.96 -6.17 -6.80
C LEU A 51 2.92 -7.05 -7.62
N PRO A 52 4.24 -6.87 -7.47
CA PRO A 52 4.88 -5.87 -6.64
C PRO A 52 5.00 -4.51 -7.34
N LEU A 53 5.03 -3.43 -6.54
CA LEU A 53 5.25 -2.06 -7.02
C LEU A 53 6.10 -1.25 -6.04
N THR A 54 6.73 -0.19 -6.54
CA THR A 54 7.53 0.73 -5.73
C THR A 54 7.01 2.16 -5.90
N LEU A 55 6.86 2.86 -4.78
CA LEU A 55 6.53 4.28 -4.73
C LEU A 55 7.76 5.09 -4.30
N VAL A 56 7.93 6.25 -4.91
CA VAL A 56 9.01 7.18 -4.61
C VAL A 56 8.41 8.49 -4.14
N GLY A 57 8.91 9.02 -3.03
CA GLY A 57 8.66 10.40 -2.64
C GLY A 57 9.67 11.30 -3.34
N ILE A 58 9.21 12.29 -4.10
CA ILE A 58 10.07 13.28 -4.77
C ILE A 58 9.78 14.69 -4.26
N ASP A 59 10.81 15.52 -4.18
CA ASP A 59 10.65 16.96 -3.96
C ASP A 59 9.95 17.57 -5.18
N GLU A 60 8.80 18.22 -4.98
CA GLU A 60 8.05 18.86 -6.06
C GLU A 60 8.84 19.96 -6.78
N LYS A 61 9.78 20.64 -6.09
CA LYS A 61 10.54 21.75 -6.66
C LYS A 61 11.77 21.27 -7.42
N THR A 62 12.52 20.35 -6.84
CA THR A 62 13.83 19.93 -7.39
C THR A 62 13.76 18.61 -8.15
N GLY A 63 12.71 17.80 -7.94
CA GLY A 63 12.62 16.45 -8.47
C GLY A 63 13.58 15.46 -7.79
N GLU A 64 14.21 15.82 -6.67
CA GLU A 64 15.08 14.93 -5.92
C GLU A 64 14.27 13.85 -5.21
N ALA A 65 14.74 12.60 -5.22
CA ALA A 65 14.11 11.54 -4.45
C ALA A 65 14.37 11.75 -2.94
N LEU A 66 13.34 11.59 -2.12
CA LEU A 66 13.34 11.83 -0.67
C LEU A 66 13.12 10.56 0.15
N GLY A 67 12.74 9.46 -0.51
CA GLY A 67 12.55 8.15 0.11
C GLY A 67 11.73 7.22 -0.79
N THR A 68 11.59 5.97 -0.38
CA THR A 68 10.87 4.94 -1.12
C THR A 68 10.06 4.04 -0.19
N VAL A 69 9.08 3.35 -0.75
CA VAL A 69 8.38 2.22 -0.13
C VAL A 69 7.93 1.24 -1.21
N CYS A 70 8.00 -0.06 -0.92
CA CYS A 70 7.53 -1.11 -1.82
C CYS A 70 6.29 -1.80 -1.26
N LEU A 71 5.37 -2.17 -2.15
CA LEU A 71 4.30 -3.11 -1.86
C LEU A 71 4.58 -4.40 -2.62
N ARG A 72 4.49 -5.55 -1.95
CA ARG A 72 4.81 -6.87 -2.48
C ARG A 72 3.69 -7.86 -2.20
N GLN A 73 3.57 -8.86 -3.06
CA GLN A 73 2.64 -9.97 -2.83
C GLN A 73 3.16 -10.91 -1.73
N ASP A 74 4.48 -11.02 -1.62
CA ASP A 74 5.18 -11.88 -0.68
C ASP A 74 6.01 -11.06 0.34
N GLY A 75 6.15 -11.56 1.56
CA GLY A 75 6.94 -10.89 2.60
C GLY A 75 7.64 -11.87 3.54
N MET A 76 6.88 -12.51 4.43
CA MET A 76 7.43 -13.49 5.38
C MET A 76 7.11 -14.92 4.96
N THR A 77 8.06 -15.84 5.15
CA THR A 77 7.87 -17.26 4.83
C THR A 77 7.03 -18.00 5.88
N THR A 78 6.87 -17.41 7.07
CA THR A 78 6.05 -17.89 8.19
C THR A 78 4.57 -17.51 8.04
N HIS A 79 4.26 -16.50 7.23
CA HIS A 79 2.92 -15.96 7.02
C HIS A 79 2.55 -15.94 5.53
N LYS A 80 2.32 -17.12 4.96
CA LYS A 80 2.03 -17.30 3.51
C LYS A 80 0.56 -17.04 3.16
N GLU A 81 -0.30 -16.99 4.17
CA GLU A 81 -1.71 -16.66 4.06
C GLU A 81 -1.94 -15.18 3.66
N TRP A 82 -0.97 -14.31 3.93
CA TRP A 82 -1.07 -12.88 3.62
C TRP A 82 -0.40 -12.54 2.29
N ASN A 83 -1.17 -11.87 1.42
CA ASN A 83 -0.81 -11.60 0.02
C ASN A 83 -0.41 -10.14 -0.25
N ALA A 84 -0.21 -9.33 0.78
CA ALA A 84 0.10 -7.91 0.66
C ALA A 84 1.03 -7.45 1.78
N TRP A 85 2.23 -7.02 1.40
CA TRP A 85 3.31 -6.67 2.31
C TRP A 85 3.90 -5.31 1.97
N LEU A 86 3.99 -4.44 2.98
CA LEU A 86 4.78 -3.22 2.93
C LEU A 86 6.23 -3.57 3.27
N SER A 87 7.13 -3.25 2.35
CA SER A 87 8.55 -3.57 2.44
C SER A 87 9.40 -2.39 1.98
N TYR A 88 10.70 -2.43 2.31
CA TYR A 88 11.67 -1.46 1.79
C TYR A 88 11.29 0.02 2.00
N LEU A 89 10.60 0.35 3.10
CA LEU A 89 10.38 1.74 3.50
C LEU A 89 11.70 2.33 3.98
N VAL A 90 12.24 3.29 3.22
CA VAL A 90 13.48 3.99 3.59
C VAL A 90 13.38 5.48 3.29
N VAL A 91 13.88 6.26 4.23
CA VAL A 91 14.18 7.68 4.06
C VAL A 91 15.67 7.86 4.35
N PRO A 92 16.44 8.53 3.48
CA PRO A 92 17.87 8.78 3.71
C PRO A 92 18.10 9.41 5.08
N LYS A 93 19.19 9.02 5.76
CA LYS A 93 19.46 9.46 7.15
C LYS A 93 19.36 10.99 7.32
N THR A 94 19.86 11.75 6.34
CA THR A 94 19.84 13.23 6.29
C THR A 94 18.43 13.84 6.13
N GLN A 95 17.42 13.04 5.78
CA GLN A 95 16.04 13.45 5.56
C GLN A 95 15.06 12.89 6.60
N ARG A 96 15.53 12.09 7.57
CA ARG A 96 14.70 11.56 8.66
C ARG A 96 14.24 12.67 9.61
N GLY A 97 13.18 12.39 10.38
CA GLY A 97 12.57 13.37 11.30
C GLY A 97 11.72 14.46 10.63
N LYS A 98 11.64 14.48 9.29
CA LYS A 98 10.91 15.48 8.50
C LYS A 98 9.55 14.98 8.00
N GLY A 99 8.98 13.93 8.60
CA GLY A 99 7.65 13.41 8.23
C GLY A 99 7.56 12.61 6.91
N TYR A 100 8.62 12.50 6.10
CA TYR A 100 8.57 11.78 4.82
C TYR A 100 8.19 10.30 4.96
N GLY A 101 8.63 9.62 6.03
CA GLY A 101 8.25 8.22 6.27
C GLY A 101 6.73 8.07 6.41
N LYS A 102 6.06 8.98 7.13
CA LYS A 102 4.61 8.97 7.31
C LYS A 102 3.90 9.23 5.98
N ALA A 103 4.39 10.19 5.19
CA ALA A 103 3.80 10.50 3.90
C ALA A 103 3.98 9.37 2.86
N LEU A 104 5.11 8.65 2.89
CA LEU A 104 5.30 7.42 2.10
C LEU A 104 4.31 6.33 2.52
N LEU A 105 4.12 6.11 3.83
CA LEU A 105 3.14 5.16 4.35
C LEU A 105 1.72 5.53 3.90
N GLN A 106 1.33 6.80 3.98
CA GLN A 106 0.02 7.26 3.51
C GLN A 106 -0.15 7.05 1.99
N GLY A 107 0.90 7.29 1.20
CA GLY A 107 0.90 6.97 -0.22
C GLY A 107 0.70 5.48 -0.49
N ALA A 108 1.41 4.61 0.24
CA ALA A 108 1.26 3.16 0.12
C ALA A 108 -0.15 2.69 0.51
N LEU A 109 -0.75 3.24 1.57
CA LEU A 109 -2.11 2.93 1.99
C LEU A 109 -3.14 3.35 0.94
N LYS A 110 -2.99 4.53 0.34
CA LYS A 110 -3.85 4.97 -0.76
C LYS A 110 -3.79 4.00 -1.95
N VAL A 111 -2.59 3.54 -2.31
CA VAL A 111 -2.44 2.54 -3.38
C VAL A 111 -3.07 1.21 -2.99
N ALA A 112 -2.94 0.76 -1.74
CA ALA A 112 -3.61 -0.45 -1.26
C ALA A 112 -5.14 -0.34 -1.36
N GLU A 113 -5.72 0.83 -1.07
CA GLU A 113 -7.16 1.12 -1.26
C GLU A 113 -7.54 1.06 -2.75
N GLU A 114 -6.76 1.70 -3.64
CA GLU A 114 -6.97 1.70 -5.09
C GLU A 114 -6.93 0.28 -5.68
N LEU A 115 -6.02 -0.55 -5.18
CA LEU A 115 -5.87 -1.97 -5.56
C LEU A 115 -6.89 -2.90 -4.88
N LYS A 116 -7.76 -2.37 -4.00
CA LYS A 116 -8.74 -3.14 -3.23
C LYS A 116 -8.11 -4.30 -2.46
N LEU A 117 -6.91 -4.10 -1.92
CA LEU A 117 -6.30 -5.07 -1.01
C LEU A 117 -7.12 -5.10 0.29
N PRO A 118 -7.47 -6.26 0.85
CA PRO A 118 -8.27 -6.33 2.08
C PRO A 118 -7.49 -5.84 3.31
N GLU A 119 -6.18 -6.09 3.30
CA GLU A 119 -5.27 -5.82 4.41
C GLU A 119 -3.86 -5.61 3.89
N LEU A 120 -3.02 -4.98 4.71
CA LEU A 120 -1.61 -4.77 4.44
C LEU A 120 -0.78 -5.09 5.67
N HIS A 121 0.28 -5.87 5.48
CA HIS A 121 1.15 -6.33 6.56
C HIS A 121 2.57 -5.80 6.44
N LEU A 122 3.30 -5.79 7.55
CA LEU A 122 4.72 -5.55 7.59
C LEU A 122 5.34 -6.26 8.78
N PHE A 123 6.65 -6.40 8.77
CA PHE A 123 7.40 -6.66 9.99
C PHE A 123 8.47 -5.60 10.19
N THR A 124 8.83 -5.35 11.44
CA THR A 124 9.91 -4.43 11.78
C THR A 124 10.79 -4.98 12.89
N ARG A 125 12.08 -4.69 12.79
CA ARG A 125 13.07 -4.91 13.87
C ARG A 125 13.28 -3.66 14.72
N LEU A 126 12.56 -2.57 14.42
CA LEU A 126 12.65 -1.37 15.22
C LEU A 126 11.99 -1.63 16.58
N PRO A 127 12.64 -1.24 17.69
CA PRO A 127 12.06 -1.40 19.03
C PRO A 127 10.79 -0.57 19.20
N ASP A 128 10.68 0.52 18.43
CA ASP A 128 9.57 1.47 18.48
C ASP A 128 8.82 1.54 17.12
N PRO A 129 7.63 0.93 17.03
CA PRO A 129 6.81 0.96 15.81
C PRO A 129 5.88 2.19 15.71
N ARG A 130 6.08 3.25 16.50
CA ARG A 130 5.20 4.45 16.52
C ARG A 130 4.91 5.04 15.15
N LEU A 131 5.87 5.01 14.23
CA LEU A 131 5.66 5.47 12.85
C LEU A 131 4.50 4.72 12.17
N TYR A 132 4.48 3.39 12.25
CA TYR A 132 3.44 2.56 11.65
C TYR A 132 2.10 2.71 12.39
N GLN A 133 2.15 2.79 13.73
CA GLN A 133 0.96 3.04 14.55
C GLN A 133 0.31 4.39 14.21
N SER A 134 1.10 5.42 13.88
CA SER A 134 0.60 6.76 13.53
C SER A 134 -0.26 6.81 12.25
N VAL A 135 -0.25 5.73 11.45
CA VAL A 135 -1.13 5.55 10.28
C VAL A 135 -2.08 4.36 10.47
N GLY A 136 -2.18 3.85 11.69
CA GLY A 136 -3.15 2.85 12.12
C GLY A 136 -2.81 1.40 11.77
N PHE A 137 -1.52 1.05 11.68
CA PHE A 137 -1.11 -0.35 11.81
C PHE A 137 -1.17 -0.77 13.28
N THR A 138 -1.58 -2.01 13.53
CA THR A 138 -1.62 -2.63 14.86
C THR A 138 -0.69 -3.82 14.92
N VAL A 139 -0.20 -4.16 16.12
CA VAL A 139 0.66 -5.34 16.32
C VAL A 139 -0.18 -6.62 16.15
N CYS A 140 0.26 -7.50 15.27
CA CYS A 140 -0.30 -8.85 15.10
C CYS A 140 0.42 -9.87 15.98
N GLY A 141 1.73 -9.68 16.21
CA GLY A 141 2.53 -10.57 17.02
C GLY A 141 4.00 -10.19 17.04
N LYS A 142 4.79 -10.95 17.80
CA LYS A 142 6.24 -10.92 17.80
C LYS A 142 6.76 -12.33 17.54
N GLU A 143 7.75 -12.46 16.66
CA GLU A 143 8.34 -13.75 16.35
C GLU A 143 9.82 -13.62 15.95
N THR A 144 10.53 -14.74 15.94
CA THR A 144 11.91 -14.81 15.44
C THR A 144 11.89 -15.07 13.95
N TYR A 145 12.35 -14.10 13.15
CA TYR A 145 12.38 -14.21 11.70
C TYR A 145 13.74 -13.79 11.12
N ARG A 146 14.36 -14.67 10.32
CA ARG A 146 15.71 -14.47 9.71
C ARG A 146 16.74 -14.00 10.75
N SER A 147 16.96 -14.82 11.78
CA SER A 147 17.93 -14.61 12.88
C SER A 147 17.76 -13.34 13.72
N GLY A 148 16.55 -12.78 13.82
CA GLY A 148 16.27 -11.70 14.77
C GLY A 148 14.80 -11.61 15.13
N GLU A 149 14.53 -11.01 16.29
CA GLU A 149 13.17 -10.70 16.73
C GLU A 149 12.54 -9.63 15.82
N VAL A 150 11.31 -9.87 15.41
CA VAL A 150 10.51 -8.93 14.63
C VAL A 150 9.17 -8.71 15.31
N THR A 151 8.65 -7.50 15.19
CA THR A 151 7.24 -7.21 15.45
C THR A 151 6.51 -7.24 14.11
N VAL A 152 5.51 -8.11 14.00
CA VAL A 152 4.63 -8.21 12.84
C VAL A 152 3.44 -7.29 13.09
N MET A 153 3.08 -6.51 12.07
CA MET A 153 1.99 -5.54 12.14
C MET A 153 1.09 -5.67 10.92
N GLY A 154 -0.20 -5.36 11.12
CA GLY A 154 -1.23 -5.44 10.09
C GLY A 154 -2.16 -4.25 10.15
N LYS A 155 -2.85 -4.00 9.03
CA LYS A 155 -3.90 -3.00 8.93
C LYS A 155 -4.93 -3.45 7.90
N THR A 156 -6.20 -3.51 8.31
CA THR A 156 -7.33 -3.63 7.38
C THR A 156 -7.44 -2.37 6.53
N ILE A 157 -7.59 -2.55 5.23
CA ILE A 157 -7.73 -1.44 4.29
C ILE A 157 -9.22 -1.16 4.10
N ALA A 158 -9.62 0.08 4.38
CA ALA A 158 -11.01 0.46 4.23
C ALA A 158 -11.36 0.54 2.73
N HIS A 159 -12.30 -0.28 2.28
CA HIS A 159 -12.92 -0.07 0.99
C HIS A 159 -14.03 0.97 1.18
N GLN A 160 -13.89 2.14 0.56
CA GLN A 160 -15.04 3.02 0.42
C GLN A 160 -16.09 2.29 -0.40
N ALA A 161 -17.17 1.85 0.24
CA ALA A 161 -18.40 1.54 -0.48
C ALA A 161 -18.80 2.83 -1.20
N ARG A 162 -18.92 2.80 -2.54
CA ARG A 162 -19.48 3.95 -3.26
C ARG A 162 -20.84 4.24 -2.62
N PRO A 163 -21.09 5.45 -2.10
CA PRO A 163 -22.43 5.79 -1.65
C PRO A 163 -23.37 5.57 -2.84
N LEU A 164 -24.48 4.86 -2.59
CA LEU A 164 -25.56 4.73 -3.57
C LEU A 164 -25.84 6.12 -4.15
N SER A 165 -25.91 6.23 -5.47
CA SER A 165 -26.18 7.51 -6.14
C SER A 165 -27.43 8.16 -5.54
N THR A 166 -27.53 9.49 -5.56
CA THR A 166 -28.70 10.22 -5.04
C THR A 166 -30.01 9.66 -5.60
N ARG A 167 -30.00 9.15 -6.83
CA ARG A 167 -31.14 8.46 -7.45
C ARG A 167 -31.48 7.12 -6.80
N ALA A 168 -30.49 6.29 -6.47
CA ALA A 168 -30.73 5.05 -5.73
C ALA A 168 -31.26 5.36 -4.31
N TRP A 169 -30.74 6.39 -3.66
CA TRP A 169 -31.24 6.84 -2.36
C TRP A 169 -32.68 7.39 -2.43
N GLN A 170 -33.01 8.16 -3.47
CA GLN A 170 -34.37 8.63 -3.73
C GLN A 170 -35.34 7.47 -4.06
N PHE A 171 -34.89 6.46 -4.80
CA PHE A 171 -35.68 5.27 -5.09
C PHE A 171 -36.04 4.49 -3.83
N PHE A 172 -35.09 4.29 -2.91
CA PHE A 172 -35.34 3.67 -1.60
C PHE A 172 -36.27 4.49 -0.71
N LYS A 173 -36.15 5.83 -0.71
CA LYS A 173 -37.09 6.72 -0.01
C LYS A 173 -38.51 6.65 -0.56
N ALA A 174 -38.67 6.46 -1.87
CA ALA A 174 -39.98 6.44 -2.53
C ALA A 174 -40.73 5.11 -2.41
N HIS A 175 -40.07 4.01 -2.00
CA HIS A 175 -40.67 2.66 -1.95
C HIS A 175 -40.41 1.96 -0.60
N PRO A 176 -41.01 2.45 0.52
CA PRO A 176 -40.71 1.97 1.88
C PRO A 176 -41.21 0.56 2.24
N ILE A 177 -41.80 -0.21 1.31
CA ILE A 177 -42.47 -1.49 1.62
C ILE A 177 -41.57 -2.73 1.40
N LEU A 178 -40.28 -2.55 1.09
CA LEU A 178 -39.35 -3.68 0.90
C LEU A 178 -38.38 -3.83 2.10
N THR A 179 -38.93 -4.11 3.28
CA THR A 179 -38.19 -4.29 4.54
C THR A 179 -38.21 -5.74 5.05
N THR A 180 -37.97 -6.70 4.16
CA THR A 180 -37.47 -8.03 4.54
C THR A 180 -36.16 -8.31 3.82
N ALA A 181 -35.19 -8.88 4.55
CA ALA A 181 -33.79 -9.01 4.13
C ALA A 181 -33.59 -9.74 2.78
N ALA A 182 -34.49 -10.66 2.42
CA ALA A 182 -34.45 -11.37 1.14
C ALA A 182 -34.74 -10.45 -0.07
N THR A 183 -35.58 -9.44 0.11
CA THR A 183 -36.04 -8.56 -0.98
C THR A 183 -35.05 -7.43 -1.27
N VAL A 184 -34.26 -7.02 -0.28
CA VAL A 184 -33.18 -6.04 -0.45
C VAL A 184 -32.05 -6.63 -1.30
N ALA A 185 -31.68 -7.90 -1.08
CA ALA A 185 -30.68 -8.58 -1.91
C ALA A 185 -31.15 -8.71 -3.37
N ALA A 186 -32.41 -9.11 -3.59
CA ALA A 186 -32.98 -9.20 -4.94
C ALA A 186 -33.09 -7.83 -5.63
N ALA A 187 -33.46 -6.77 -4.91
CA ALA A 187 -33.55 -5.42 -5.46
C ALA A 187 -32.16 -4.81 -5.77
N VAL A 188 -31.15 -5.07 -4.93
CA VAL A 188 -29.76 -4.64 -5.18
C VAL A 188 -29.18 -5.38 -6.37
N VAL A 189 -29.43 -6.70 -6.49
CA VAL A 189 -29.01 -7.49 -7.65
C VAL A 189 -29.75 -7.05 -8.91
N ALA A 190 -31.06 -6.80 -8.85
CA ALA A 190 -31.83 -6.32 -10.00
C ALA A 190 -31.40 -4.93 -10.46
N ALA A 191 -31.13 -4.01 -9.53
CA ALA A 191 -30.62 -2.67 -9.86
C ALA A 191 -29.19 -2.72 -10.44
N TYR A 192 -28.33 -3.58 -9.91
CA TYR A 192 -26.99 -3.82 -10.43
C TYR A 192 -27.03 -4.42 -11.85
N VAL A 193 -27.87 -5.45 -12.07
CA VAL A 193 -28.05 -6.07 -13.39
C VAL A 193 -28.66 -5.09 -14.39
N ALA A 194 -29.63 -4.26 -13.99
CA ALA A 194 -30.22 -3.24 -14.86
C ALA A 194 -29.22 -2.14 -15.26
N ASP A 195 -28.30 -1.77 -14.37
CA ASP A 195 -27.22 -0.83 -14.65
C ASP A 195 -26.20 -1.43 -15.63
N GLN A 196 -25.79 -2.69 -15.43
CA GLN A 196 -24.90 -3.41 -16.34
C GLN A 196 -25.52 -3.64 -17.73
N MET A 197 -26.84 -3.86 -17.82
CA MET A 197 -27.56 -4.06 -19.07
C MET A 197 -27.76 -2.76 -19.88
N ARG A 198 -27.55 -1.58 -19.27
CA ARG A 198 -27.71 -0.28 -19.94
C ARG A 198 -26.41 0.24 -20.57
N VAL A 199 -25.26 -0.32 -20.18
CA VAL A 199 -23.93 0.04 -20.71
C VAL A 199 -23.56 -0.84 -21.93
N GLY A 200 -24.39 -1.81 -22.29
CA GLY A 200 -24.14 -2.80 -23.36
C GLY A 200 -25.05 -2.72 -24.58
N ARG A 201 -25.34 -1.52 -25.11
CA ARG A 201 -25.76 -1.39 -26.52
C ARG A 201 -24.83 -0.41 -27.24
N PRO A 202 -24.38 -0.72 -28.46
CA PRO A 202 -23.48 0.13 -29.24
C PRO A 202 -24.06 1.52 -29.50
#